data_AF-A0A239FQK9-F1
#
_entry.id   AF-A0A239FQK9-F1
#
_cell.length_a   1.000
_cell.length_b   1.000
_cell.length_c   1.000
_cell.angle_alpha   90.00
_cell.angle_beta   90.00
_cell.angle_gamma   90.00
#
_symmetry.space_group_name_H-M   'P 1'
#
loop_
_entity.id
_entity.type
_entity.pdbx_description
1 polymer ?
#
loop_
_entity_poly.entity_id
_entity_poly.type
_entity_poly.pdbx_seq_one_letter_code
_entity_poly.pdbx_strand_id
1 'polypeptide(L)' 'MITPEIANQVLHHFNPSDGYPAGGFVTDLIALISKADPRNKARLAIGFGGHVQAVLLAQEEVDGIDRLKYIAAGDKVTR' A
#
# COMPACT_ATOMS: atom_id res chain seq x y z
N MET A 1 -4.80 -7.47 -4.99
CA MET A 1 -4.05 -8.32 -4.05
C MET A 1 -2.81 -7.58 -3.64
N ILE A 2 -2.59 -7.45 -2.33
CA ILE A 2 -1.38 -6.85 -1.77
C ILE A 2 -0.31 -7.95 -1.73
N THR A 3 0.83 -7.74 -2.39
CA THR A 3 2.00 -8.63 -2.28
C THR A 3 2.92 -8.15 -1.15
N PRO A 4 3.85 -8.98 -0.65
CA PRO A 4 4.84 -8.55 0.33
C PRO A 4 5.66 -7.35 -0.16
N GLU A 5 6.00 -7.31 -1.45
CA GLU A 5 6.68 -6.17 -2.08
C GLU A 5 5.86 -4.88 -1.98
N ILE A 6 4.59 -4.91 -2.41
CA ILE A 6 3.69 -3.75 -2.33
C ILE A 6 3.53 -3.30 -0.87
N ALA A 7 3.39 -4.23 0.06
CA ALA A 7 3.25 -3.92 1.48
C ALA A 7 4.50 -3.21 2.02
N ASN A 8 5.70 -3.70 1.72
CA ASN A 8 6.96 -3.05 2.12
C ASN A 8 7.12 -1.64 1.55
N GLN A 9 6.77 -1.45 0.27
CA GLN A 9 6.85 -0.17 -0.41
C GLN A 9 5.86 0.86 0.14
N VAL A 10 4.64 0.42 0.45
CA VAL A 10 3.60 1.28 1.06
C VAL A 10 3.96 1.59 2.51
N LEU A 11 4.46 0.64 3.30
CA LEU A 11 4.96 0.90 4.65
C LEU A 11 6.04 1.98 4.65
N HIS A 12 7.01 1.87 3.74
CA HIS A 12 8.09 2.84 3.60
C HIS A 12 7.59 4.25 3.26
N HIS A 13 6.50 4.36 2.48
CA HIS A 13 5.87 5.65 2.18
C HIS A 13 5.29 6.35 3.41
N PHE A 14 4.65 5.60 4.33
CA PHE A 14 4.05 6.17 5.54
C PHE A 14 5.06 6.34 6.68
N ASN A 15 6.05 5.47 6.76
CA ASN A 15 7.13 5.53 7.73
C ASN A 15 8.43 5.01 7.08
N PRO A 16 9.42 5.86 6.78
CA PRO A 16 10.66 5.44 6.14
C PRO A 16 11.47 4.38 6.92
N SER A 17 11.21 4.21 8.22
CA SER A 17 11.82 3.15 9.04
C SER A 17 11.16 1.78 8.90
N ASP A 18 9.97 1.69 8.30
CA ASP A 18 9.26 0.44 8.02
C ASP A 18 9.43 0.06 6.53
N GLY A 19 9.64 -1.22 6.22
CA GLY A 19 9.75 -1.71 4.84
C GLY A 19 10.97 -1.20 4.06
N TYR A 20 10.83 -1.09 2.73
CA TYR A 20 11.90 -0.62 1.83
C TYR A 20 11.34 0.25 0.69
N PRO A 21 12.15 1.18 0.13
CA PRO A 21 11.69 2.07 -0.92
C PRO A 21 11.38 1.34 -2.23
N ALA A 22 10.40 1.85 -2.96
CA ALA A 22 10.14 1.45 -4.34
C ALA A 22 11.04 2.20 -5.33
N GLY A 23 11.04 1.77 -6.60
CA GLY A 23 11.58 2.57 -7.69
C GLY A 23 10.78 3.85 -7.92
N GLY A 24 11.37 4.87 -8.56
CA GLY A 24 10.80 6.22 -8.67
C GLY A 24 9.35 6.27 -9.17
N PHE A 25 9.04 5.54 -10.25
CA PHE A 25 7.66 5.47 -10.76
C PHE A 25 6.65 4.95 -9.72
N VAL A 26 7.01 3.90 -8.98
CA VAL A 26 6.14 3.29 -7.97
C VAL A 26 6.02 4.19 -6.74
N THR A 27 7.10 4.88 -6.36
CA THR A 27 7.07 5.90 -5.30
C THR A 27 6.10 7.03 -5.64
N ASP A 28 6.16 7.56 -6.86
CA ASP A 28 5.23 8.60 -7.32
C ASP A 28 3.80 8.08 -7.43
N LEU A 29 3.62 6.83 -7.87
CA LEU A 29 2.30 6.17 -7.92
C LEU A 29 1.67 6.05 -6.53
N ILE A 30 2.43 5.59 -5.52
CA ILE A 30 1.94 5.46 -4.14
C ILE A 30 1.56 6.84 -3.60
N ALA A 31 2.39 7.86 -3.84
CA ALA A 31 2.11 9.23 -3.42
C ALA A 31 0.89 9.85 -4.14
N LEU A 32 0.65 9.48 -5.41
CA LEU A 32 -0.54 9.87 -6.15
C LEU A 32 -1.79 9.21 -5.55
N ILE A 33 -1.75 7.90 -5.28
CA ILE A 33 -2.86 7.15 -4.70
C ILE A 33 -3.22 7.70 -3.32
N SER A 34 -2.23 8.03 -2.47
CA SER A 34 -2.47 8.53 -1.11
C SER A 34 -3.17 9.89 -1.06
N LYS A 35 -3.11 10.66 -2.15
CA LYS A 35 -3.74 11.99 -2.30
C LYS A 35 -5.01 11.98 -3.15
N ALA A 36 -5.24 10.95 -3.94
CA ALA A 36 -6.38 10.89 -4.87
C ALA A 36 -7.72 10.84 -4.10
N ASP A 37 -8.74 11.49 -4.65
CA ASP A 37 -10.12 11.34 -4.19
C ASP A 37 -10.67 9.93 -4.47
N PRO A 38 -11.76 9.52 -3.80
CA PRO A 38 -12.30 8.16 -3.94
C PRO A 38 -12.58 7.74 -5.39
N ARG A 39 -13.05 8.66 -6.25
CA ARG A 39 -13.37 8.36 -7.65
C ARG A 39 -12.10 8.09 -8.46
N ASN A 40 -11.04 8.86 -8.22
CA ASN A 40 -9.76 8.65 -8.88
C ASN A 40 -8.99 7.45 -8.31
N LYS A 41 -9.10 7.15 -7.00
CA LYS A 41 -8.62 5.87 -6.43
C LYS A 41 -9.27 4.67 -7.11
N ALA A 42 -10.59 4.72 -7.34
CA ALA A 42 -11.31 3.65 -8.04
C ALA A 42 -10.83 3.46 -9.50
N ARG A 43 -10.49 4.54 -10.21
CA ARG A 43 -9.89 4.47 -11.55
C ARG A 43 -8.49 3.86 -11.51
N LEU A 44 -7.65 4.30 -10.56
CA LEU A 44 -6.31 3.76 -10.38
C LEU A 44 -6.33 2.27 -10.03
N ALA A 45 -7.35 1.81 -9.30
CA ALA A 45 -7.51 0.41 -8.92
C ALA A 45 -7.65 -0.55 -10.11
N ILE A 46 -8.06 -0.05 -11.30
CA ILE A 46 -8.16 -0.85 -12.53
C ILE A 46 -6.76 -1.36 -12.95
N GLY A 47 -5.73 -0.52 -12.86
CA GLY A 47 -4.35 -0.87 -13.24
C GLY A 47 -3.44 -1.23 -12.06
N PHE A 48 -3.73 -0.68 -10.87
CA PHE A 48 -2.84 -0.72 -9.71
C PHE A 48 -3.54 -1.20 -8.44
N GLY A 49 -4.52 -2.10 -8.59
CA GLY A 49 -5.39 -2.54 -7.49
C GLY A 49 -4.67 -2.99 -6.22
N GLY A 50 -3.51 -3.65 -6.32
CA GLY A 50 -2.70 -4.02 -5.15
C GLY A 50 -2.19 -2.81 -4.36
N HIS A 51 -1.68 -1.80 -5.06
CA HIS A 51 -1.19 -0.56 -4.45
C HIS A 51 -2.34 0.26 -3.85
N VAL A 52 -3.47 0.36 -4.56
CA VAL A 52 -4.66 1.06 -4.03
C VAL A 52 -5.16 0.38 -2.77
N GLN A 53 -5.28 -0.96 -2.78
CA GLN A 53 -5.74 -1.72 -1.63
C GLN A 53 -4.80 -1.55 -0.42
N ALA A 54 -3.48 -1.54 -0.63
CA ALA A 54 -2.50 -1.32 0.43
C ALA A 54 -2.55 0.10 1.01
N VAL A 55 -2.68 1.13 0.16
CA VAL A 55 -2.78 2.52 0.63
C VAL A 55 -4.10 2.76 1.38
N LEU A 56 -5.22 2.21 0.91
CA LEU A 56 -6.49 2.27 1.62
C LEU A 56 -6.40 1.59 2.98
N LEU A 57 -5.82 0.39 3.03
CA LEU A 57 -5.58 -0.32 4.28
C LEU A 57 -4.79 0.56 5.27
N ALA A 58 -3.70 1.19 4.84
CA ALA A 58 -2.91 2.08 5.69
C ALA A 58 -3.64 3.34 6.17
N GLN A 59 -4.54 3.92 5.35
CA GLN A 59 -5.18 5.21 5.63
C GLN A 59 -6.52 5.09 6.37
N GLU A 60 -7.28 4.04 6.11
CA GLU A 60 -8.70 3.97 6.47
C GLU A 60 -9.00 2.93 7.56
N GLU A 61 -8.13 1.94 7.74
CA GLU A 61 -8.31 0.88 8.75
C GLU A 61 -7.46 1.15 9.99
N VAL A 62 -8.05 0.98 11.18
CA VAL A 62 -7.39 1.27 12.47
C VAL A 62 -6.15 0.39 12.67
N ASP A 63 -6.20 -0.88 12.21
CA ASP A 63 -5.11 -1.85 12.29
C ASP A 63 -4.34 -1.99 10.96
N GLY A 64 -4.52 -1.03 10.05
CA GLY A 64 -4.03 -1.11 8.68
C GLY A 64 -2.53 -1.29 8.55
N ILE A 65 -1.76 -0.51 9.32
CA ILE A 65 -0.29 -0.59 9.34
C ILE A 65 0.17 -1.95 9.87
N ASP A 66 -0.43 -2.47 10.93
CA ASP A 66 -0.06 -3.77 11.51
C ASP A 66 -0.36 -4.91 10.52
N ARG A 67 -1.51 -4.85 9.84
CA ARG A 67 -1.85 -5.81 8.77
C ARG A 67 -0.88 -5.74 7.60
N LEU A 68 -0.42 -4.55 7.21
CA LEU A 68 0.62 -4.40 6.18
C LEU A 68 1.95 -4.97 6.64
N LYS A 69 2.35 -4.80 7.90
CA LYS A 69 3.57 -5.42 8.46
C LYS A 69 3.52 -6.94 8.39
N TYR A 70 2.36 -7.52 8.69
CA TYR A 70 2.14 -8.96 8.57
C TYR A 70 2.25 -9.45 7.11
N ILE A 71 1.62 -8.76 6.15
CA ILE A 71 1.73 -9.11 4.73
C ILE A 71 3.17 -8.93 4.22
N ALA A 72 3.86 -7.87 4.66
CA ALA A 72 5.25 -7.58 4.31
C ALA A 72 6.22 -8.67 4.78
N ALA A 73 5.93 -9.32 5.91
CA ALA A 73 6.68 -10.47 6.41
C ALA A 73 6.49 -11.75 5.57
N GLY A 74 5.57 -11.75 4.60
CA GLY A 74 5.23 -12.93 3.82
C GLY A 74 4.19 -13.83 4.48
N ASP A 75 3.65 -13.41 5.63
CA ASP A 75 2.61 -14.16 6.30
C ASP A 75 1.26 -13.94 5.60
N LYS A 76 0.61 -15.04 5.23
CA LYS A 76 -0.73 -14.98 4.62
C LYS A 76 -1.71 -14.59 5.72
N VAL A 77 -2.36 -13.42 5.62
CA VAL A 77 -3.49 -13.07 6.50
C VAL A 77 -4.55 -14.15 6.30
N THR A 78 -4.59 -15.11 7.22
CA THR A 78 -5.61 -16.14 7.22
C THR A 78 -6.94 -15.47 7.51
N ARG A 79 -7.87 -15.70 6.61
CA ARG A 79 -9.24 -15.19 6.48
C ARG A 79 -9.96 -14.83 7.78
#